data_AF-A0A812W4S8-F1
#
_entry.id   AF-A0A812W4S8-F1
#
_cell.length_a   1.000
_cell.length_b   1.000
_cell.length_c   1.000
_cell.angle_alpha   90.00
_cell.angle_beta   90.00
_cell.angle_gamma   90.00
#
_symmetry.space_group_name_H-M   'P 1'
#
loop_
_entity.id
_entity.type
_entity.pdbx_description
1 polymer ?
#
loop_
_entity_poly.entity_id
_entity_poly.type
_entity_poly.pdbx_seq_one_letter_code
_entity_poly.pdbx_strand_id
1 'polypeptide(L)'
;MLPASSRFWVRGFHKHHKPILTQGLHRSIELQELLGGAFLRLDDGDPEGALSCALQALCLSAGPTAMAAAAWRASQRESALQVCREILQRGGILVDRGHGQILKKTLEDGSSVVCTKCGALVASSRAEAHRSFWCPSLQNDKDEAGATRDLRDDGADPESMQLD
;
A
#
# COMPACT_ATOMS: atom_id res chain seq x y z
N MET A 1 -66.05 -41.97 1.61
CA MET A 1 -65.67 -40.80 2.43
C MET A 1 -64.15 -40.76 2.52
N LEU A 2 -63.51 -39.78 1.88
CA LEU A 2 -62.10 -39.37 2.07
C LEU A 2 -62.09 -38.13 2.98
N PRO A 3 -61.03 -37.94 3.77
CA PRO A 3 -60.00 -36.92 3.45
C PRO A 3 -58.59 -37.38 3.91
N ALA A 4 -57.45 -36.70 3.76
CA ALA A 4 -56.89 -35.65 2.91
C ALA A 4 -55.38 -35.59 3.27
N SER A 5 -54.54 -35.16 2.31
CA SER A 5 -53.28 -34.42 2.47
C SER A 5 -52.11 -35.00 3.29
N SER A 6 -50.95 -35.26 2.66
CA SER A 6 -49.90 -34.24 2.45
C SER A 6 -48.58 -34.86 2.02
N ARG A 7 -47.97 -34.22 1.02
CA ARG A 7 -46.60 -34.42 0.54
C ARG A 7 -45.61 -33.97 1.61
N PHE A 8 -44.48 -34.65 1.80
CA PHE A 8 -43.22 -33.96 2.08
C PHE A 8 -42.03 -34.84 1.65
N TRP A 9 -41.36 -34.38 0.59
CA TRP A 9 -39.99 -34.75 0.28
C TRP A 9 -39.08 -34.32 1.44
N VAL A 10 -38.26 -35.22 1.96
CA VAL A 10 -37.01 -34.81 2.63
C VAL A 10 -35.87 -35.63 2.05
N ARG A 11 -35.22 -35.03 1.05
CA ARG A 11 -33.82 -35.27 0.72
C ARG A 11 -33.00 -34.85 1.95
N GLY A 12 -32.38 -35.83 2.62
CA GLY A 12 -31.55 -35.59 3.80
C GLY A 12 -30.07 -35.86 3.54
N PHE A 13 -29.35 -34.82 3.12
CA PHE A 13 -27.94 -34.55 3.43
C PHE A 13 -26.92 -35.69 3.31
N HIS A 14 -26.43 -35.92 2.09
CA HIS A 14 -25.05 -36.39 1.92
C HIS A 14 -24.09 -35.27 2.36
N LYS A 15 -23.58 -35.39 3.58
CA LYS A 15 -22.46 -34.59 4.07
C LYS A 15 -21.22 -34.99 3.26
N HIS A 16 -20.93 -34.25 2.19
CA HIS A 16 -19.65 -34.31 1.49
C HIS A 16 -18.53 -33.82 2.41
N HIS A 17 -18.00 -34.72 3.26
CA HIS A 17 -16.66 -34.55 3.80
C HIS A 17 -15.66 -34.77 2.66
N LYS A 18 -15.31 -33.71 1.93
CA LYS A 18 -14.15 -33.72 1.05
C LYS A 18 -12.90 -33.96 1.92
N PRO A 19 -12.05 -34.94 1.60
CA PRO A 19 -10.88 -35.24 2.40
C PRO A 19 -9.92 -34.04 2.39
N ILE A 20 -9.49 -33.61 3.57
CA ILE A 20 -8.59 -32.47 3.79
C ILE A 20 -7.28 -32.61 2.98
N LEU A 21 -6.87 -33.84 2.67
CA LEU A 21 -5.69 -34.18 1.86
C LEU A 21 -5.76 -33.67 0.41
N THR A 22 -6.94 -33.59 -0.23
CA THR A 22 -7.04 -33.13 -1.63
C THR A 22 -6.98 -31.61 -1.74
N GLN A 23 -7.33 -30.88 -0.68
CA GLN A 23 -7.35 -29.41 -0.70
C GLN A 23 -5.93 -28.82 -0.68
N GLY A 24 -5.01 -29.44 0.07
CA GLY A 24 -3.61 -29.00 0.11
C GLY A 24 -2.88 -29.22 -1.23
N LEU A 25 -3.13 -30.35 -1.90
CA LEU A 25 -2.52 -30.66 -3.19
C LEU A 25 -3.01 -29.72 -4.31
N HIS A 26 -4.31 -29.43 -4.34
CA HIS A 26 -4.89 -28.50 -5.31
C HIS A 26 -4.31 -27.09 -5.19
N ARG A 27 -4.19 -26.58 -3.95
CA ARG A 27 -3.62 -25.26 -3.68
C ARG A 27 -2.14 -25.17 -4.07
N SER A 28 -1.40 -26.27 -3.94
CA SER A 28 0.00 -26.34 -4.39
C SER A 28 0.13 -26.31 -5.91
N ILE A 29 -0.79 -26.97 -6.64
CA ILE A 29 -0.79 -26.97 -8.11
C ILE A 29 -1.17 -25.56 -8.62
N GLU A 30 -2.25 -24.96 -8.10
CA GLU A 30 -2.65 -23.60 -8.45
C GLU A 30 -1.55 -22.57 -8.19
N LEU A 31 -0.79 -22.73 -7.09
CA LEU A 31 0.35 -21.87 -6.79
C LEU A 31 1.47 -21.98 -7.84
N GLN A 32 1.80 -23.21 -8.27
CA GLN A 32 2.82 -23.46 -9.28
C GLN A 32 2.40 -22.90 -10.64
N GLU A 33 1.14 -23.08 -11.03
CA GLU A 33 0.58 -22.53 -12.28
C GLU A 33 0.64 -21.00 -12.30
N LEU A 34 0.29 -20.34 -11.19
CA LEU A 34 0.38 -18.88 -11.08
C LEU A 34 1.81 -18.39 -11.16
N LEU A 35 2.76 -19.06 -10.49
CA LEU A 35 4.18 -18.69 -10.56
C LEU A 35 4.75 -18.94 -11.96
N GLY A 36 4.45 -20.09 -12.58
CA GLY A 36 4.84 -20.39 -13.96
C GLY A 36 4.27 -19.39 -14.96
N GLY A 37 2.99 -19.02 -14.80
CA GLY A 37 2.35 -17.99 -15.59
C GLY A 37 2.92 -16.58 -15.35
N ALA A 38 3.48 -16.30 -14.17
CA ALA A 38 4.18 -15.05 -13.90
C ALA A 38 5.52 -14.99 -14.64
N PHE A 39 6.31 -16.06 -14.62
CA PHE A 39 7.59 -16.13 -15.35
C PHE A 39 7.40 -16.00 -16.86
N LEU A 40 6.44 -16.75 -17.42
CA LEU A 40 6.14 -16.68 -18.86
C LEU A 40 5.78 -15.25 -19.31
N ARG A 41 5.01 -14.53 -18.50
CA ARG A 41 4.64 -13.14 -18.80
C ARG A 41 5.82 -12.18 -18.71
N LEU A 42 6.79 -12.42 -17.82
CA LEU A 42 8.03 -11.64 -17.82
C LEU A 42 8.82 -11.87 -19.11
N ASP A 43 8.89 -13.11 -19.59
CA ASP A 43 9.54 -13.45 -20.86
C ASP A 43 8.84 -12.79 -22.07
N ASP A 44 7.50 -12.71 -22.04
CA ASP A 44 6.68 -12.05 -23.07
C ASP A 44 6.62 -10.51 -22.95
N GLY A 45 7.25 -9.92 -21.92
CA GLY A 45 7.25 -8.47 -21.71
C GLY A 45 5.96 -7.89 -21.13
N ASP A 46 5.16 -8.69 -20.43
CA ASP A 46 3.97 -8.29 -19.65
C ASP A 46 4.27 -8.28 -18.13
N PRO A 47 4.98 -7.26 -17.61
CA PRO A 47 5.33 -7.20 -16.19
C PRO A 47 4.12 -6.99 -15.27
N GLU A 48 3.06 -6.35 -15.78
CA GLU A 48 1.83 -6.08 -15.00
C GLU A 48 1.04 -7.38 -14.80
N GLY A 49 0.87 -8.17 -15.86
CA GLY A 49 0.27 -9.49 -15.75
C GLY A 49 1.11 -10.44 -14.90
N ALA A 50 2.44 -10.37 -15.01
CA ALA A 50 3.34 -11.15 -14.16
C ALA A 50 3.19 -10.80 -12.67
N LEU A 51 3.11 -9.50 -12.35
CA LEU A 51 2.87 -9.01 -10.99
C LEU A 51 1.50 -9.49 -10.46
N SER A 52 0.46 -9.43 -11.28
CA SER A 52 -0.88 -9.91 -10.92
C SER A 52 -0.86 -11.39 -10.53
N CYS A 53 -0.24 -12.24 -11.35
CA CYS A 53 -0.07 -13.66 -11.05
C CYS A 53 0.74 -13.91 -9.76
N ALA A 54 1.82 -13.15 -9.55
CA ALA A 54 2.63 -13.25 -8.34
C ALA A 54 1.86 -12.83 -7.07
N LEU A 55 1.04 -11.77 -7.14
CA LEU A 55 0.20 -11.33 -6.03
C LEU A 55 -0.92 -12.35 -5.72
N GLN A 56 -1.52 -12.95 -6.74
CA GLN A 56 -2.49 -14.03 -6.57
C GLN A 56 -1.84 -15.26 -5.90
N ALA A 57 -0.65 -15.67 -6.34
CA ALA A 57 0.14 -16.73 -5.73
C ALA A 57 0.43 -16.44 -4.24
N LEU A 58 0.83 -15.20 -3.94
CA LEU A 58 1.09 -14.75 -2.56
C LEU A 58 -0.19 -14.74 -1.70
N CYS A 59 -1.32 -14.33 -2.26
CA CYS A 59 -2.61 -14.37 -1.58
C CYS A 59 -3.00 -15.82 -1.26
N LEU A 60 -2.78 -16.74 -2.20
CA LEU A 60 -3.02 -18.15 -1.99
C LEU A 60 -2.06 -18.77 -0.97
N SER A 61 -0.80 -18.36 -0.85
CA SER A 61 0.14 -18.98 0.09
C SER A 61 0.13 -18.34 1.49
N ALA A 62 0.13 -17.01 1.56
CA ALA A 62 0.34 -16.23 2.78
C ALA A 62 -0.87 -15.36 3.17
N GLY A 63 -1.92 -15.32 2.34
CA GLY A 63 -3.17 -14.62 2.62
C GLY A 63 -3.21 -13.17 2.12
N PRO A 64 -4.37 -12.52 2.27
CA PRO A 64 -4.64 -11.20 1.68
C PRO A 64 -3.85 -10.06 2.33
N THR A 65 -3.48 -10.19 3.61
CA THR A 65 -2.65 -9.19 4.31
C THR A 65 -1.23 -9.14 3.76
N ALA A 66 -0.64 -10.31 3.49
CA ALA A 66 0.67 -10.42 2.85
C ALA A 66 0.65 -9.86 1.43
N MET A 67 -0.40 -10.18 0.66
CA MET A 67 -0.62 -9.62 -0.68
C MET A 67 -0.73 -8.09 -0.64
N ALA A 68 -1.56 -7.52 0.25
CA ALA A 68 -1.72 -6.08 0.37
C ALA A 68 -0.41 -5.38 0.76
N ALA A 69 0.36 -5.96 1.68
CA ALA A 69 1.67 -5.43 2.06
C ALA A 69 2.67 -5.49 0.90
N ALA A 70 2.69 -6.57 0.13
CA ALA A 70 3.56 -6.70 -1.05
C ALA A 70 3.17 -5.70 -2.15
N ALA A 71 1.87 -5.57 -2.45
CA ALA A 71 1.35 -4.60 -3.43
C ALA A 71 1.69 -3.16 -3.04
N TRP A 72 1.53 -2.82 -1.76
CA TRP A 72 1.91 -1.50 -1.25
C TRP A 72 3.41 -1.24 -1.39
N ARG A 73 4.26 -2.23 -1.08
CA ARG A 73 5.72 -2.12 -1.27
C ARG A 73 6.10 -1.97 -2.75
N ALA A 74 5.44 -2.68 -3.66
CA ALA A 74 5.67 -2.55 -5.09
C ALA A 74 5.33 -1.13 -5.57
N SER A 75 4.18 -0.60 -5.16
CA SER A 75 3.78 0.78 -5.46
C SER A 75 4.77 1.81 -4.90
N GLN A 76 5.23 1.64 -3.65
CA GLN A 76 6.25 2.51 -3.06
C GLN A 76 7.57 2.48 -3.83
N ARG A 77 8.00 1.30 -4.29
CA ARG A 77 9.22 1.16 -5.09
C ARG A 77 9.10 1.90 -6.41
N GLU A 78 7.95 1.83 -7.08
CA GLU A 78 7.72 2.57 -8.33
C GLU A 78 7.75 4.08 -8.12
N SER A 79 7.06 4.58 -7.08
CA SER A 79 7.12 6.02 -6.73
C SER A 79 8.55 6.47 -6.40
N ALA A 80 9.32 5.64 -5.69
CA ALA A 80 10.71 5.93 -5.39
C ALA A 80 11.61 5.93 -6.64
N LEU A 81 11.36 5.05 -7.62
CA LEU A 81 12.02 5.06 -8.93
C LEU A 81 11.73 6.35 -9.70
N GLN A 82 10.48 6.79 -9.70
CA GLN A 82 10.09 8.05 -10.34
C GLN A 82 10.81 9.25 -9.72
N VAL A 83 10.82 9.36 -8.39
CA VAL A 83 11.52 10.45 -7.68
C VAL A 83 13.03 10.38 -7.92
N CYS A 84 13.64 9.19 -7.89
CA CYS A 84 15.06 9.05 -8.20
C CYS A 84 15.38 9.46 -9.64
N ARG A 85 14.52 9.11 -10.61
CA ARG A 85 14.65 9.55 -12.00
C ARG A 85 14.62 11.06 -12.10
N GLU A 86 13.70 11.71 -11.40
CA GLU A 86 13.58 13.16 -11.37
C GLU A 86 14.81 13.85 -10.75
N ILE A 87 15.32 13.34 -9.61
CA ILE A 87 16.54 13.85 -8.98
C ILE A 87 17.73 13.73 -9.92
N LEU A 88 17.87 12.60 -10.61
CA LEU A 88 18.95 12.38 -11.57
C LEU A 88 18.84 13.29 -12.80
N GLN A 89 17.62 13.61 -13.24
CA GLN A 89 17.37 14.50 -14.38
C GLN A 89 17.60 15.98 -14.05
N ARG A 90 17.18 16.43 -12.86
CA ARG A 90 17.32 17.83 -12.44
C ARG A 90 18.77 18.22 -12.14
N GLY A 91 19.63 17.25 -11.89
CA GLY A 91 20.99 17.49 -11.39
C GLY A 91 20.98 17.89 -9.92
N GLY A 92 22.15 17.91 -9.30
CA GLY A 92 22.30 18.17 -7.87
C GLY A 92 23.57 17.52 -7.33
N ILE A 93 23.91 17.81 -6.07
CA ILE A 93 25.24 17.52 -5.51
C ILE A 93 25.72 16.06 -5.69
N LEU A 94 24.81 15.09 -5.71
CA LEU A 94 25.14 13.69 -6.01
C LEU A 94 25.46 13.46 -7.48
N VAL A 95 24.69 14.04 -8.40
CA VAL A 95 24.94 13.96 -9.85
C VAL A 95 26.20 14.74 -10.22
N ASP A 96 26.34 15.96 -9.69
CA ASP A 96 27.45 16.88 -9.98
C ASP A 96 28.80 16.31 -9.51
N ARG A 97 28.79 15.52 -8.43
CA ARG A 97 29.97 14.81 -7.91
C ARG A 97 30.18 13.43 -8.55
N GLY A 98 29.39 13.05 -9.55
CA GLY A 98 29.49 11.74 -10.23
C GLY A 98 28.96 10.56 -9.40
N HIS A 99 28.23 10.82 -8.32
CA HIS A 99 27.69 9.84 -7.38
C HIS A 99 26.22 9.48 -7.63
N GLY A 100 25.64 9.86 -8.77
CA GLY A 100 24.24 9.55 -9.11
C GLY A 100 23.92 8.04 -9.06
N GLN A 101 24.91 7.19 -9.35
CA GLN A 101 24.76 5.73 -9.28
C GLN A 101 24.49 5.21 -7.87
N ILE A 102 24.90 5.94 -6.82
CA ILE A 102 24.63 5.56 -5.43
C ILE A 102 23.13 5.59 -5.18
N LEU A 103 22.42 6.61 -5.67
CA LEU A 103 20.97 6.72 -5.52
C LEU A 103 20.26 5.55 -6.20
N LYS A 104 20.66 5.23 -7.43
CA LYS A 104 20.12 4.10 -8.20
C LYS A 104 20.37 2.77 -7.49
N LYS A 105 21.61 2.52 -7.04
CA LYS A 105 21.98 1.29 -6.34
C LYS A 105 21.25 1.10 -5.02
N THR A 106 21.10 2.18 -4.24
CA THR A 106 20.40 2.14 -2.94
C THR A 106 18.92 1.81 -3.14
N LEU A 107 18.34 2.28 -4.23
CA LEU A 107 16.96 1.96 -4.61
C LEU A 107 16.82 0.54 -5.15
N GLU A 108 17.74 0.09 -6.00
CA GLU A 108 17.76 -1.29 -6.52
C GLU A 108 17.82 -2.30 -5.37
N ASP A 109 18.72 -2.06 -4.41
CA ASP A 109 18.92 -2.82 -3.18
C ASP A 109 17.72 -2.75 -2.21
N GLY A 110 16.88 -1.71 -2.33
CA GLY A 110 15.70 -1.53 -1.49
C GLY A 110 16.05 -1.20 -0.03
N SER A 111 17.27 -0.72 0.24
CA SER A 111 17.71 -0.30 1.57
C SER A 111 17.16 1.08 1.96
N SER A 112 16.59 1.83 1.01
CA SER A 112 15.85 3.08 1.27
C SER A 112 14.53 3.14 0.51
N VAL A 113 13.56 3.87 1.06
CA VAL A 113 12.22 4.12 0.51
C VAL A 113 11.91 5.62 0.54
N VAL A 114 11.08 6.08 -0.40
CA VAL A 114 10.59 7.46 -0.41
C VAL A 114 9.27 7.53 0.38
N CYS A 115 9.19 8.48 1.32
CA CYS A 115 7.96 8.77 2.03
C CYS A 115 6.97 9.45 1.09
N THR A 116 5.82 8.83 0.83
CA THR A 116 4.79 9.38 -0.07
C THR A 116 4.09 10.62 0.47
N LYS A 117 4.20 10.92 1.78
CA LYS A 117 3.61 12.12 2.39
C LYS A 117 4.49 13.37 2.28
N CYS A 118 5.81 13.23 2.46
CA CYS A 118 6.73 14.37 2.52
C CYS A 118 7.84 14.33 1.46
N GLY A 119 7.93 13.27 0.64
CA GLY A 119 8.96 13.11 -0.38
C GLY A 119 10.36 12.77 0.16
N ALA A 120 10.54 12.60 1.47
CA ALA A 120 11.84 12.30 2.06
C ALA A 120 12.30 10.87 1.74
N LEU A 121 13.59 10.70 1.45
CA LEU A 121 14.24 9.39 1.33
C LEU A 121 14.63 8.88 2.73
N VAL A 122 14.16 7.69 3.10
CA VAL A 122 14.31 7.11 4.45
C VAL A 122 14.83 5.69 4.33
N ALA A 123 15.77 5.29 5.17
CA ALA A 123 16.21 3.90 5.24
C ALA A 123 15.03 2.96 5.54
N SER A 124 14.95 1.81 4.86
CA SER A 124 13.81 0.88 4.96
C SER A 124 13.54 0.42 6.39
N SER A 125 14.58 0.26 7.20
CA SER A 125 14.48 -0.10 8.63
C SER A 125 13.83 0.97 9.50
N ARG A 126 13.78 2.23 9.03
CA ARG A 126 13.21 3.37 9.76
C ARG A 126 11.95 3.93 9.10
N ALA A 127 11.48 3.33 8.01
CA ALA A 127 10.34 3.81 7.24
C ALA A 127 9.05 3.86 8.08
N GLU A 128 8.86 2.89 8.97
CA GLU A 128 7.72 2.87 9.90
C GLU A 128 7.84 3.95 10.98
N ALA A 129 8.99 4.07 11.64
CA ALA A 129 9.25 5.12 12.61
C ALA A 129 9.08 6.52 12.00
N HIS A 130 9.54 6.72 10.77
CA HIS A 130 9.33 7.97 10.05
C HIS A 130 7.84 8.25 9.83
N ARG A 131 7.07 7.29 9.30
CA ARG A 131 5.63 7.46 9.07
C ARG A 131 4.84 7.72 10.35
N SER A 132 5.28 7.18 11.48
CA SER A 132 4.56 7.29 12.75
C SER A 132 4.95 8.51 13.59
N PHE A 133 6.21 8.95 13.53
CA PHE A 133 6.73 9.94 14.50
C PHE A 133 7.51 11.09 13.89
N TRP A 134 8.18 10.90 12.74
CA TRP A 134 9.16 11.88 12.25
C TRP A 134 8.77 12.57 10.95
N CYS A 135 7.71 12.10 10.28
CA CYS A 135 7.29 12.68 9.02
C CYS A 135 6.75 14.10 9.27
N PRO A 136 7.35 15.15 8.68
CA PRO A 136 6.92 16.53 8.90
C PRO A 136 5.45 16.77 8.53
N SER A 137 4.96 16.07 7.50
CA SER A 137 3.57 16.15 7.07
C SER A 137 2.56 15.63 8.11
N LEU A 138 3.01 14.97 9.20
CA LEU A 138 2.13 14.59 10.32
C LEU A 138 1.64 15.79 11.13
N GLN A 139 2.35 16.92 11.07
CA GLN A 139 2.01 18.14 11.82
C GLN A 139 0.92 18.92 11.07
N ASN A 140 1.03 19.04 9.74
CA ASN A 140 -0.02 19.64 8.90
C ASN A 140 -1.40 18.96 9.06
N ASP A 141 -1.44 17.63 9.26
CA ASP A 141 -2.70 16.89 9.49
C ASP A 141 -3.39 17.30 10.82
N LYS A 142 -2.64 17.86 11.79
CA LYS A 142 -3.17 18.30 13.10
C LYS A 142 -3.63 19.75 13.09
N ASP A 143 -2.99 20.59 12.28
CA ASP A 143 -3.27 22.03 12.22
C ASP A 143 -4.59 22.32 11.46
N GLU A 144 -4.90 21.53 10.42
CA GLU A 144 -6.15 21.65 9.64
C GLU A 144 -7.41 21.19 10.40
N ALA A 145 -7.26 20.33 11.41
CA ALA A 145 -8.36 19.93 12.30
C ALA A 145 -8.63 20.98 13.41
N GLY A 146 -7.73 21.94 13.59
CA GLY A 146 -7.81 23.00 14.60
C GLY A 146 -8.22 24.38 14.07
N ALA A 147 -8.23 24.60 12.75
CA ALA A 147 -8.47 25.90 12.12
C ALA A 147 -9.95 26.34 12.05
N THR A 148 -10.76 25.98 13.05
CA THR A 148 -12.07 26.59 13.31
C THR A 148 -12.08 27.11 14.74
N ARG A 149 -11.49 28.29 14.91
CA ARG A 149 -11.78 29.31 15.93
C ARG A 149 -10.60 30.28 15.99
N ASP A 150 -10.75 31.43 15.36
CA ASP A 150 -10.37 32.73 15.93
C ASP A 150 -10.87 33.83 14.99
N LEU A 151 -12.19 33.98 14.92
CA LEU A 151 -12.78 35.30 14.67
C LEU A 151 -12.68 36.05 16.00
N ARG A 152 -11.58 36.79 16.20
CA ARG A 152 -11.49 37.80 17.25
C ARG A 152 -12.14 39.08 16.75
N ASP A 153 -13.38 39.26 17.18
CA ASP A 153 -14.04 40.55 17.32
C ASP A 153 -13.41 41.26 18.53
N ASP A 154 -12.45 42.15 18.28
CA ASP A 154 -11.87 43.03 19.29
C ASP A 154 -12.01 44.48 18.79
N GLY A 155 -13.25 44.96 18.77
CA GLY A 155 -13.61 46.36 18.50
C GLY A 155 -14.14 47.07 19.74
N ALA A 156 -13.34 47.12 20.81
CA ALA A 156 -13.60 47.97 21.97
C ALA A 156 -12.82 49.29 21.81
N ASP A 157 -13.52 50.36 21.42
CA ASP A 157 -12.96 51.72 21.43
C ASP A 157 -13.37 52.42 22.74
N PRO A 158 -12.40 52.90 23.57
CA PRO A 158 -12.68 53.47 24.88
C PRO A 158 -13.10 54.94 24.82
N GLU A 159 -14.17 55.22 25.57
CA GLU A 159 -14.65 56.55 25.93
C GLU A 159 -13.58 57.36 26.70
N SER A 160 -13.60 58.68 26.52
CA SER A 160 -13.07 59.77 27.36
C SER A 160 -11.64 60.32 27.15
N MET A 161 -11.56 61.51 26.53
CA MET A 161 -10.80 62.69 27.02
C MET A 161 -11.10 63.92 26.14
N GLN A 162 -12.12 64.70 26.54
CA GLN A 162 -12.22 66.12 26.21
C GLN A 162 -12.11 66.90 27.53
N LEU A 163 -11.03 67.67 27.66
CA LEU A 163 -10.85 68.72 28.66
C LEU A 163 -10.19 69.90 27.93
N ASP A 164 -10.97 70.99 27.90
CA ASP A 164 -10.73 72.38 27.47
C ASP A 164 -10.44 72.69 25.98
#